data_AF-A0A972Q674-F1
#
_entry.id   AF-A0A972Q674-F1
#
_cell.length_a   1.000
_cell.length_b   1.000
_cell.length_c   1.000
_cell.angle_alpha   90.00
_cell.angle_beta   90.00
_cell.angle_gamma   90.00
#
_symmetry.space_group_name_H-M   'P 1'
#
loop_
_entity.id
_entity.type
_entity.pdbx_description
1 polymer ?
#
loop_
_entity_poly.entity_id
_entity_poly.type
_entity_poly.pdbx_seq_one_letter_code
_entity_poly.pdbx_strand_id
1 'polypeptide(L)'
;AVRAFLKAVEEAVNAIHSDKSRWNTLMADKKLVPTTVLAGYTLPDFPTASVPSREQFNDALAWVQSKGAVEKAISYESCVDASLLP
;
A
#
# COMPACT_ATOMS: atom_id res chain seq x y z
N ALA A 1 -16.71 4.98 -9.78
CA ALA A 1 -16.11 3.65 -9.57
C ALA A 1 -14.84 3.73 -8.71
N VAL A 2 -13.79 4.45 -9.15
CA VAL A 2 -12.48 4.47 -8.46
C VAL A 2 -12.55 4.94 -6.99
N ARG A 3 -13.17 6.09 -6.70
CA ARG A 3 -13.32 6.57 -5.30
C ARG A 3 -14.03 5.56 -4.39
N ALA A 4 -15.10 4.93 -4.87
CA ALA A 4 -15.83 3.93 -4.11
C ALA A 4 -14.98 2.67 -3.84
N PHE A 5 -14.14 2.28 -4.80
CA PHE A 5 -13.19 1.19 -4.61
C PHE A 5 -12.13 1.53 -3.57
N LEU A 6 -11.52 2.73 -3.64
CA LEU A 6 -10.52 3.18 -2.67
C LEU A 6 -11.11 3.33 -1.26
N LYS A 7 -12.37 3.76 -1.15
CA LYS A 7 -13.12 3.75 0.11
C LYS A 7 -13.26 2.33 0.70
N ALA A 8 -13.60 1.34 -0.12
CA ALA A 8 -13.68 -0.05 0.34
C ALA A 8 -12.31 -0.59 0.79
N VAL A 9 -11.21 -0.16 0.16
CA VAL A 9 -9.85 -0.49 0.62
C VAL A 9 -9.56 0.12 1.98
N GLU A 10 -9.91 1.39 2.20
CA GLU A 10 -9.76 2.05 3.51
C GLU A 10 -10.62 1.39 4.60
N GLU A 11 -11.85 1.00 4.29
CA GLU A 11 -12.70 0.22 5.20
C GLU A 11 -12.06 -1.13 5.56
N ALA A 12 -11.41 -1.80 4.60
CA ALA A 12 -10.70 -3.05 4.85
C ALA A 12 -9.47 -2.85 5.74
N VAL A 13 -8.69 -1.78 5.53
CA VAL A 13 -7.55 -1.41 6.39
C VAL A 13 -8.02 -1.22 7.83
N ASN A 14 -9.08 -0.45 8.05
CA ASN A 14 -9.67 -0.22 9.38
C ASN A 14 -10.20 -1.52 10.01
N ALA A 15 -10.82 -2.40 9.22
CA ALA A 15 -11.26 -3.71 9.70
C ALA A 15 -10.08 -4.63 10.08
N ILE A 16 -8.93 -4.52 9.41
CA ILE A 16 -7.71 -5.24 9.75
C ILE A 16 -7.11 -4.71 11.05
N HIS A 17 -6.98 -3.39 11.19
CA HIS A 17 -6.41 -2.79 12.39
C HIS A 17 -7.24 -3.05 13.65
N SER A 18 -8.58 -3.10 13.52
CA SER A 18 -9.47 -3.30 14.67
C SER A 18 -9.42 -4.73 15.25
N ASP A 19 -9.17 -5.75 14.43
CA ASP A 19 -8.92 -7.11 14.89
C ASP A 19 -8.00 -7.86 13.90
N LYS A 20 -6.70 -7.77 14.16
CA LYS A 20 -5.66 -8.40 13.34
C LYS A 20 -5.74 -9.93 13.37
N SER A 21 -6.13 -10.52 14.50
CA SER A 21 -6.11 -11.97 14.71
C SER A 21 -7.15 -12.70 13.85
N ARG A 22 -8.27 -12.02 13.56
CA ARG A 22 -9.36 -12.52 12.71
C ARG A 22 -8.91 -12.94 11.31
N TRP A 23 -7.79 -12.41 10.82
CA TRP A 23 -7.31 -12.63 9.45
C TRP A 23 -6.29 -13.76 9.31
N ASN A 24 -5.92 -14.45 10.41
CA ASN A 24 -4.91 -15.52 10.38
C ASN A 24 -5.25 -16.65 9.41
N THR A 25 -6.52 -17.09 9.37
CA THR A 25 -6.98 -18.10 8.40
C THR A 25 -6.81 -17.61 6.97
N LEU A 26 -7.16 -16.35 6.69
CA LEU A 26 -7.01 -15.76 5.36
C LEU A 26 -5.54 -15.71 4.93
N MET A 27 -4.61 -15.42 5.85
CA MET A 27 -3.17 -15.43 5.57
C MET A 27 -2.68 -16.82 5.17
N ALA A 28 -3.17 -17.87 5.81
CA ALA A 28 -2.85 -19.26 5.46
C ALA A 28 -3.45 -19.66 4.10
N ASP A 29 -4.74 -19.41 3.91
CA ASP A 29 -5.49 -19.78 2.70
C ASP A 29 -4.92 -19.12 1.45
N LYS A 30 -4.51 -17.86 1.57
CA LYS A 30 -3.88 -17.09 0.48
C LYS A 30 -2.36 -17.30 0.39
N LYS A 31 -1.78 -18.15 1.24
CA LYS A 31 -0.35 -18.44 1.28
C LYS A 31 0.53 -17.19 1.44
N LEU A 32 0.03 -16.20 2.19
CA LEU A 32 0.72 -14.92 2.44
C LEU A 32 1.76 -15.06 3.55
N VAL A 33 1.54 -16.00 4.47
CA VAL A 33 2.45 -16.31 5.57
C VAL A 33 2.69 -17.82 5.59
N PRO A 34 3.94 -18.29 5.63
CA PRO A 34 4.23 -19.72 5.78
C PRO A 34 3.60 -20.29 7.06
N THR A 35 3.00 -21.47 6.96
CA THR A 35 2.30 -22.11 8.09
C THR A 35 3.20 -22.34 9.30
N THR A 36 4.51 -22.51 9.08
CA THR A 36 5.52 -22.70 10.12
C THR A 36 5.70 -21.49 11.05
N VAL A 37 5.36 -20.29 10.58
CA VAL A 37 5.51 -19.04 11.36
C VAL A 37 4.17 -18.38 11.68
N LEU A 38 3.06 -18.91 11.17
CA LEU A 38 1.72 -18.30 11.31
C LEU A 38 1.29 -18.14 12.77
N ALA A 39 1.61 -19.11 13.64
CA ALA A 39 1.21 -19.10 15.05
C ALA A 39 1.79 -17.92 15.84
N GLY A 40 2.90 -17.33 15.38
CA GLY A 40 3.55 -16.17 16.00
C GLY A 40 3.53 -14.92 15.14
N TYR A 41 2.86 -14.94 13.99
CA TYR A 41 2.84 -13.82 13.06
C TYR A 41 1.77 -12.80 13.48
N THR A 42 2.20 -11.59 13.80
CA THR A 42 1.32 -10.45 14.05
C THR A 42 1.28 -9.57 12.81
N LEU A 43 0.08 -9.31 12.28
CA LEU A 43 -0.08 -8.39 11.16
C LEU A 43 0.45 -6.98 11.54
N PRO A 44 1.28 -6.35 10.69
CA PRO A 44 1.71 -4.99 10.91
C PRO A 44 0.54 -4.01 10.73
N ASP A 45 0.73 -2.77 11.17
CA ASP A 45 -0.19 -1.69 10.82
C ASP A 45 -0.02 -1.36 9.33
N PHE A 46 -1.10 -1.56 8.58
CA PHE A 46 -1.22 -1.05 7.23
C PHE A 46 -1.33 0.49 7.23
N PRO A 47 -0.73 1.18 6.25
CA PRO A 47 -0.96 2.62 6.10
C PRO A 47 -2.41 2.89 5.71
N THR A 48 -2.98 3.96 6.24
CA THR A 48 -4.27 4.50 5.80
C THR A 48 -4.13 5.25 4.48
N ALA A 49 -5.26 5.55 3.85
CA ALA A 49 -5.33 6.21 2.56
C ALA A 49 -4.49 7.50 2.53
N SER A 50 -3.51 7.50 1.64
CA SER A 50 -2.57 8.61 1.44
C SER A 50 -1.95 8.51 0.06
N VAL A 51 -1.33 9.61 -0.37
CA VAL A 51 -0.46 9.65 -1.54
C VAL A 51 0.95 10.06 -1.08
N PRO A 52 2.02 9.66 -1.79
CA PRO A 52 3.36 10.15 -1.47
C PRO A 52 3.41 11.67 -1.59
N SER A 53 4.23 12.34 -0.80
CA SER A 53 4.54 13.76 -1.03
C SER A 53 5.33 13.92 -2.33
N ARG A 54 5.38 15.16 -2.85
CA ARG A 54 6.20 15.46 -4.03
C ARG A 54 7.68 15.18 -3.79
N GLU A 55 8.17 15.45 -2.59
CA GLU A 55 9.56 15.23 -2.18
C GLU A 55 9.87 13.74 -2.17
N GLN A 56 8.99 12.92 -1.58
CA GLN A 56 9.13 11.46 -1.57
C GLN A 56 9.14 10.87 -2.98
N PHE A 57 8.24 11.36 -3.84
CA PHE A 57 8.19 10.93 -5.24
C PHE A 57 9.48 11.31 -5.99
N ASN A 58 9.94 12.55 -5.83
CA ASN A 58 11.14 13.03 -6.51
C ASN A 58 12.41 12.30 -6.06
N ASP A 59 12.51 11.97 -4.77
CA ASP A 59 13.63 11.19 -4.21
C ASP A 59 13.69 9.78 -4.84
N ALA A 60 12.56 9.08 -4.88
CA ALA A 60 12.46 7.78 -5.53
C ALA A 60 12.74 7.85 -7.03
N LEU A 61 12.22 8.87 -7.73
CA LEU A 61 12.45 9.06 -9.16
C LEU A 61 13.94 9.31 -9.45
N ALA A 62 14.59 10.18 -8.67
CA ALA A 62 16.02 10.46 -8.81
C ALA A 62 16.86 9.20 -8.61
N TRP A 63 16.52 8.37 -7.62
CA TRP A 63 17.18 7.09 -7.41
C TRP A 63 17.04 6.17 -8.62
N VAL A 64 15.83 5.96 -9.15
CA VAL A 64 15.60 5.09 -10.32
C VAL A 64 16.30 5.62 -11.58
N GLN A 65 16.30 6.93 -11.79
CA GLN A 65 17.04 7.59 -12.88
C GLN A 65 18.55 7.40 -12.75
N SER A 66 19.10 7.49 -11.52
CA SER A 66 20.53 7.23 -11.27
C SER A 66 20.96 5.80 -11.62
N LYS A 67 20.00 4.85 -11.65
CA LYS A 67 20.23 3.46 -12.06
C LYS A 67 20.03 3.24 -13.55
N GLY A 68 19.69 4.27 -14.32
CA GLY A 68 19.41 4.17 -15.76
C GLY A 68 18.12 3.41 -16.08
N ALA A 69 17.24 3.17 -15.09
CA ALA A 69 15.99 2.42 -15.30
C ALA A 69 14.87 3.29 -15.88
N VAL A 70 14.96 4.62 -15.74
CA VAL A 70 14.03 5.60 -16.30
C VAL A 70 14.84 6.74 -16.91
N GLU A 71 14.60 7.03 -18.19
CA GLU A 71 15.30 8.11 -18.90
C GLU A 71 14.45 9.38 -19.05
N LYS A 72 13.12 9.25 -19.00
CA LYS A 72 12.20 10.36 -19.20
C LYS A 72 11.95 11.10 -17.88
N ALA A 73 11.79 12.42 -17.99
CA ALA A 73 11.23 13.21 -16.90
C ALA A 73 9.75 12.85 -16.74
N ILE A 74 9.36 12.48 -15.51
CA ILE A 74 7.98 12.14 -15.14
C ILE A 74 7.49 13.21 -14.16
N SER A 75 6.35 13.83 -14.44
CA SER A 75 5.76 14.81 -13.52
C SER A 75 4.91 14.12 -12.45
N TYR A 76 5.01 14.61 -11.22
CA TYR A 76 4.22 14.13 -10.10
C TYR A 76 2.71 14.18 -10.38
N GLU A 77 2.23 15.27 -10.98
CA GLU A 77 0.82 15.53 -11.28
C GLU A 77 0.24 14.56 -12.32
N SER A 78 1.09 13.98 -13.17
CA SER A 78 0.65 12.96 -14.13
C SER A 78 0.50 11.57 -13.50
N CYS A 79 1.06 11.37 -12.30
CA CYS A 79 1.11 10.07 -11.63
C CYS A 79 0.27 10.03 -10.35
N VAL A 80 0.06 11.17 -9.70
CA VAL A 80 -0.55 11.23 -8.37
C VAL A 80 -1.81 12.09 -8.41
N ASP A 81 -2.94 11.47 -8.09
CA ASP A 81 -4.25 12.14 -7.95
C ASP A 81 -4.81 11.91 -6.55
N ALA A 82 -4.55 12.87 -5.66
CA ALA A 82 -5.07 12.85 -4.29
C ALA A 82 -6.58 13.07 -4.21
N SER A 83 -7.24 13.55 -5.27
CA SER A 83 -8.68 13.78 -5.23
C SER A 83 -9.46 12.48 -5.04
N LEU A 84 -8.85 11.35 -5.43
CA LEU A 84 -9.48 10.03 -5.39
C LEU A 84 -9.47 9.39 -3.99
N LEU A 85 -8.75 9.96 -3.03
CA LEU A 85 -8.74 9.49 -1.64
C LEU A 85 -10.15 9.53 -1.03
N PRO A 86 -10.48 8.57 -0.14
CA PRO A 86 -11.80 8.46 0.49
C PRO A 86 -12.05 9.48 1.59
#